data_AF-C0XI65-F1
#
_entry.id   AF-C0XI65-F1
#
_cell.length_a   1.000
_cell.length_b   1.000
_cell.length_c   1.000
_cell.angle_alpha   90.00
_cell.angle_beta   90.00
_cell.angle_gamma   90.00
#
_symmetry.space_group_name_H-M   'P 1'
#
loop_
_entity.id
_entity.type
_entity.pdbx_description
1 polymer ?
#
loop_
_entity_poly.entity_id
_entity_poly.type
_entity_poly.pdbx_seq_one_letter_code
_entity_poly.pdbx_strand_id
1 'polypeptide(L)'
;MKIEWRYSLVNNLPLIALWLTFLAFNGLSPRGWDRVSVPLVVLGGFWLVYYLLFERSYFKRHPEQRPGNHVISGLGWIMTFLIVMIAVIVLLKFNDSMIASPAILLGGFALISLIRDSLSVKKLSVEK
;
A
#
# COMPACT_ATOMS: atom_id res chain seq x y z
N MET A 1 -17.13 -12.06 -10.02
CA MET A 1 -16.33 -10.99 -9.38
C MET A 1 -15.20 -10.63 -10.34
N LYS A 2 -15.14 -9.39 -10.86
CA LYS A 2 -14.03 -8.97 -11.74
C LYS A 2 -12.88 -8.47 -10.88
N ILE A 3 -11.68 -8.98 -11.10
CA ILE A 3 -10.48 -8.57 -10.38
C ILE A 3 -9.96 -7.26 -10.99
N GLU A 4 -9.95 -6.18 -10.22
CA GLU A 4 -9.53 -4.84 -10.66
C GLU A 4 -8.02 -4.64 -10.43
N TRP A 5 -7.20 -5.56 -10.96
CA TRP A 5 -5.75 -5.58 -10.74
C TRP A 5 -5.04 -4.32 -11.25
N ARG A 6 -5.54 -3.69 -12.32
CA ARG A 6 -4.97 -2.45 -12.88
C ARG A 6 -5.13 -1.29 -11.91
N TYR A 7 -6.34 -1.11 -11.39
CA TYR A 7 -6.63 -0.12 -10.35
C TYR A 7 -5.72 -0.36 -9.14
N SER A 8 -5.67 -1.60 -8.67
CA SER A 8 -4.86 -1.97 -7.52
C SER A 8 -3.38 -1.61 -7.69
N LEU A 9 -2.79 -1.97 -8.84
CA LEU A 9 -1.38 -1.67 -9.12
C LEU A 9 -1.10 -0.16 -9.19
N VAL A 10 -1.94 0.59 -9.90
CA VAL A 10 -1.79 2.04 -10.06
C VAL A 10 -1.94 2.74 -8.70
N ASN A 11 -2.98 2.38 -7.94
CA ASN A 11 -3.29 2.98 -6.65
C ASN A 11 -2.20 2.69 -5.59
N ASN A 12 -1.60 1.50 -5.63
CA ASN A 12 -0.61 1.07 -4.63
C ASN A 12 0.85 1.27 -5.08
N LEU A 13 1.10 1.81 -6.28
CA LEU A 13 2.47 2.02 -6.78
C LEU A 13 3.33 2.87 -5.83
N PRO A 14 2.82 3.98 -5.25
CA PRO A 14 3.59 4.75 -4.26
C PRO A 14 3.94 3.90 -3.02
N LEU A 15 3.02 3.05 -2.56
CA LEU A 15 3.26 2.17 -1.42
C LEU A 15 4.31 1.09 -1.73
N ILE A 16 4.31 0.54 -2.95
CA ILE A 16 5.35 -0.38 -3.42
C ILE A 16 6.72 0.32 -3.47
N ALA A 17 6.77 1.56 -3.97
CA ALA A 17 8.00 2.35 -3.98
C ALA A 17 8.52 2.63 -2.56
N LEU A 18 7.61 2.93 -1.62
CA LEU A 18 7.96 3.06 -0.21
C LEU A 18 8.56 1.77 0.35
N TRP A 19 7.92 0.63 0.09
CA TRP A 19 8.43 -0.67 0.53
C TRP A 19 9.84 -0.95 -0.02
N LEU A 20 10.05 -0.76 -1.32
CA LEU A 20 11.33 -1.00 -1.96
C LEU A 20 12.44 -0.06 -1.45
N THR A 21 12.11 1.20 -1.16
CA THR A 21 13.08 2.13 -0.57
C THR A 21 13.44 1.73 0.85
N PHE A 22 12.49 1.31 1.68
CA PHE A 22 12.81 0.75 3.00
C PHE A 22 13.72 -0.46 2.91
N LEU A 23 13.42 -1.38 1.99
CA LEU A 23 14.24 -2.56 1.77
C LEU A 23 15.65 -2.19 1.30
N ALA A 24 15.79 -1.23 0.38
CA ALA A 24 17.08 -0.82 -0.17
C ALA A 24 17.97 -0.09 0.87
N PHE A 25 17.40 0.80 1.68
CA PHE A 25 18.17 1.63 2.62
C PHE A 25 18.38 0.99 4.00
N ASN A 26 17.43 0.17 4.45
CA ASN A 26 17.44 -0.40 5.80
C ASN A 26 17.53 -1.93 5.82
N GLY A 27 17.43 -2.58 4.65
CA GLY A 27 17.39 -4.04 4.56
C GLY A 27 16.24 -4.61 5.40
N LEU A 28 16.54 -5.68 6.13
CA LEU A 28 15.61 -6.37 7.02
C LEU A 28 15.91 -6.05 8.49
N SER A 29 16.53 -4.89 8.76
CA SER A 29 16.90 -4.47 10.10
C SER A 29 15.67 -4.02 10.90
N PRO A 30 15.43 -4.56 12.12
CA PRO A 30 14.37 -4.07 13.02
C PRO A 30 14.54 -2.59 13.39
N ARG A 31 15.79 -2.09 13.43
CA ARG A 31 16.11 -0.67 13.70
C ARG A 31 15.91 0.24 12.49
N GLY A 32 15.41 -0.26 11.37
CA GLY A 32 15.15 0.55 10.18
C GLY A 32 14.14 1.68 10.42
N TRP A 33 13.32 1.58 11.47
CA TRP A 33 12.36 2.63 11.88
C TRP A 33 13.05 3.95 12.27
N ASP A 34 14.28 3.90 12.78
CA ASP A 34 15.03 5.11 13.17
C ASP A 34 15.40 6.00 11.98
N ARG A 35 15.40 5.41 10.77
CA ARG A 35 15.75 6.08 9.51
C ARG A 35 14.55 6.26 8.58
N VAL A 36 13.33 6.33 9.14
CA VAL A 36 12.08 6.47 8.38
C VAL A 36 12.06 7.72 7.48
N SER A 37 12.78 8.77 7.87
CA SER A 37 12.80 10.05 7.17
C SER A 37 13.37 9.94 5.75
N VAL A 38 14.43 9.15 5.54
CA VAL A 38 15.08 9.02 4.23
C VAL A 38 14.13 8.37 3.20
N PRO A 39 13.52 7.19 3.45
CA PRO A 39 12.51 6.62 2.57
C PRO A 39 11.30 7.54 2.34
N LEU A 40 10.86 8.29 3.35
CA LEU A 40 9.72 9.21 3.21
C LEU A 40 10.04 10.40 2.27
N VAL A 41 11.24 10.97 2.34
CA VAL A 41 11.68 12.03 1.42
C VAL A 41 11.77 11.49 -0.01
N VAL A 42 12.36 10.29 -0.19
CA VAL A 42 12.43 9.64 -1.50
C VAL A 42 11.03 9.33 -2.05
N LEU A 43 10.13 8.85 -1.20
CA LEU A 43 8.73 8.62 -1.56
C LEU A 43 8.04 9.92 -1.98
N GLY A 44 8.22 11.02 -1.24
CA GLY A 44 7.62 12.30 -1.57
C GLY A 44 8.03 12.79 -2.96
N GLY A 45 9.33 12.71 -3.27
CA GLY A 45 9.85 13.03 -4.61
C GLY A 45 9.30 12.10 -5.69
N PHE A 46 9.34 10.78 -5.45
CA PHE A 46 8.81 9.78 -6.39
C PHE A 46 7.31 9.98 -6.65
N TRP A 47 6.52 10.17 -5.59
CA TRP A 47 5.08 10.31 -5.67
C TRP A 47 4.69 11.58 -6.42
N LEU A 48 5.37 12.70 -6.18
CA LEU A 48 5.13 13.93 -6.92
C LEU A 48 5.35 13.74 -8.42
N VAL A 49 6.47 13.11 -8.81
CA VAL A 49 6.77 12.81 -10.21
C VAL A 49 5.74 11.85 -10.80
N TYR A 50 5.41 10.78 -10.08
CA TYR A 50 4.40 9.81 -10.48
C TYR A 50 3.03 10.46 -10.69
N TYR A 51 2.62 11.33 -9.77
CA TYR A 51 1.35 12.03 -9.82
C TYR A 51 1.25 12.94 -11.05
N LEU A 52 2.27 13.78 -11.25
CA LEU A 52 2.28 14.78 -12.31
C LEU A 52 2.40 14.18 -13.71
N LEU A 53 3.24 13.15 -13.87
CA LEU A 53 3.55 12.59 -15.18
C LEU A 53 2.61 11.44 -15.58
N PHE A 54 2.10 10.68 -14.62
CA PHE A 54 1.35 9.45 -14.89
C PHE A 54 -0.05 9.45 -14.28
N GLU A 55 -0.17 9.46 -12.95
CA GLU A 55 -1.43 9.18 -12.23
C GLU A 55 -2.57 10.09 -12.67
N ARG A 56 -2.30 11.41 -12.74
CA ARG A 56 -3.29 12.41 -13.13
C ARG A 56 -3.81 12.20 -14.55
N SER A 57 -2.92 11.87 -15.48
CA SER A 57 -3.26 11.62 -16.89
C SER A 57 -4.03 10.30 -17.02
N TYR A 58 -3.58 9.27 -16.30
CA TYR A 58 -4.20 7.95 -16.27
C TYR A 58 -5.66 8.02 -15.83
N PHE A 59 -5.95 8.64 -14.68
CA PHE A 59 -7.31 8.78 -14.16
C PHE A 59 -8.18 9.79 -14.92
N LYS A 60 -7.60 10.60 -15.80
CA LYS A 60 -8.38 11.40 -16.77
C LYS A 60 -8.90 10.53 -17.92
N ARG A 61 -8.12 9.54 -18.37
CA ARG A 61 -8.50 8.60 -19.44
C ARG A 61 -9.32 7.41 -18.94
N HIS A 62 -9.11 7.01 -17.68
CA HIS A 62 -9.78 5.90 -17.01
C HIS A 62 -10.54 6.37 -15.76
N PRO A 63 -11.58 7.21 -15.91
CA PRO A 63 -12.34 7.75 -14.77
C PRO A 63 -12.98 6.65 -13.92
N GLU A 64 -13.32 5.50 -14.52
CA GLU A 64 -13.88 4.33 -13.84
C GLU A 64 -12.93 3.68 -12.82
N GLN A 65 -11.63 3.97 -12.90
CA GLN A 65 -10.60 3.45 -12.01
C GLN A 65 -10.18 4.46 -10.95
N ARG A 66 -10.84 5.62 -10.85
CA ARG A 66 -10.51 6.60 -9.80
C ARG A 66 -10.79 6.00 -8.43
N PRO A 67 -9.92 6.24 -7.42
CA PRO A 67 -10.13 5.74 -6.07
C PRO A 67 -11.51 6.09 -5.48
N GLY A 68 -12.02 7.29 -5.76
CA GLY A 68 -13.36 7.72 -5.29
C GLY A 68 -14.54 6.94 -5.89
N ASN A 69 -14.30 6.17 -6.96
CA ASN A 69 -15.31 5.31 -7.60
C ASN A 69 -15.23 3.86 -7.13
N HIS A 70 -14.32 3.53 -6.21
CA HIS A 70 -14.13 2.21 -5.65
C HIS A 70 -14.48 2.19 -4.16
N VAL A 71 -15.14 1.11 -3.72
CA VAL A 71 -15.46 0.85 -2.32
C VAL A 71 -14.70 -0.39 -1.90
N ILE A 72 -14.00 -0.29 -0.76
CA ILE A 72 -13.34 -1.44 -0.14
C ILE A 72 -14.42 -2.41 0.34
N SER A 73 -14.33 -3.65 -0.10
CA SER A 73 -15.25 -4.71 0.34
C SER A 73 -15.10 -5.00 1.84
N GLY A 74 -16.14 -5.54 2.48
CA GLY A 74 -16.06 -5.93 3.90
C GLY A 74 -14.90 -6.89 4.18
N LEU A 75 -14.64 -7.83 3.27
CA LEU A 75 -13.47 -8.72 3.33
C LEU A 75 -12.15 -7.94 3.28
N GLY A 76 -12.06 -6.92 2.42
CA GLY A 76 -10.90 -6.05 2.32
C GLY A 76 -10.62 -5.27 3.62
N TRP A 77 -11.67 -4.82 4.31
CA TRP A 77 -11.55 -4.22 5.63
C TRP A 77 -11.07 -5.21 6.69
N ILE A 78 -11.62 -6.43 6.71
CA ILE A 78 -11.19 -7.49 7.62
C ILE A 78 -9.71 -7.83 7.42
N MET A 79 -9.26 -8.01 6.16
CA MET A 79 -7.85 -8.26 5.85
C MET A 79 -6.93 -7.12 6.33
N THR A 80 -7.35 -5.87 6.11
CA THR A 80 -6.59 -4.69 6.56
C THR A 80 -6.51 -4.63 8.09
N PHE A 81 -7.60 -4.92 8.78
CA PHE A 81 -7.64 -4.95 10.24
C PHE A 81 -6.70 -6.03 10.81
N LEU A 82 -6.77 -7.25 10.27
CA LEU A 82 -5.94 -8.36 10.71
C LEU A 82 -4.45 -8.06 10.55
N ILE A 83 -4.02 -7.49 9.42
CA ILE A 83 -2.59 -7.19 9.22
C ILE A 83 -2.09 -6.09 10.14
N VAL A 84 -2.90 -5.05 10.39
CA VAL A 84 -2.54 -4.00 11.34
C VAL A 84 -2.40 -4.58 12.74
N MET A 85 -3.33 -5.44 13.16
CA MET A 85 -3.26 -6.11 14.45
C MET A 85 -2.01 -6.98 14.57
N ILE A 86 -1.70 -7.79 13.55
CA ILE A 86 -0.47 -8.61 13.51
C ILE A 86 0.77 -7.73 13.57
N ALA A 87 0.83 -6.64 12.81
CA ALA A 87 1.96 -5.71 12.81
C ALA A 87 2.18 -5.09 14.19
N VAL A 88 1.13 -4.69 14.89
CA VAL A 88 1.20 -4.17 16.27
C VAL A 88 1.73 -5.24 17.22
N ILE A 89 1.22 -6.47 17.16
CA ILE A 89 1.71 -7.58 17.99
C ILE A 89 3.19 -7.84 17.73
N VAL A 90 3.60 -7.86 16.46
CA VAL A 90 4.99 -8.04 16.06
C VAL A 90 5.88 -6.93 16.64
N LEU A 91 5.48 -5.67 16.53
CA LEU A 91 6.23 -4.54 17.07
C LEU A 91 6.31 -4.57 18.61
N LEU A 92 5.28 -5.07 19.31
CA LEU A 92 5.27 -5.12 20.77
C LEU A 92 6.03 -6.32 21.35
N LYS A 93 6.04 -7.47 20.67
CA LYS A 93 6.60 -8.73 21.19
C LYS A 93 7.92 -9.13 20.56
N PHE A 94 8.23 -8.61 19.38
CA PHE A 94 9.36 -9.02 18.57
C PHE A 94 10.15 -7.82 18.01
N ASN A 95 10.16 -6.69 18.73
CA ASN A 95 10.77 -5.42 18.32
C ASN A 95 12.24 -5.55 17.87
N ASP A 96 13.02 -6.43 18.49
CA ASP A 96 14.44 -6.67 18.15
C ASP A 96 14.64 -7.77 17.10
N SER A 97 13.57 -8.40 16.63
CA SER A 97 13.63 -9.48 15.63
C SER A 97 13.47 -8.94 14.22
N MET A 98 14.06 -9.65 13.26
CA MET A 98 13.96 -9.33 11.83
C MET A 98 12.52 -9.12 11.35
N ILE A 99 11.55 -9.86 11.89
CA ILE A 99 10.13 -9.76 11.54
C ILE A 99 9.50 -8.39 11.85
N ALA A 100 10.04 -7.65 12.82
CA ALA A 100 9.63 -6.28 13.15
C ALA A 100 10.26 -5.20 12.24
N SER A 101 11.10 -5.60 11.28
CA SER A 101 11.68 -4.66 10.33
C SER A 101 10.61 -3.92 9.54
N PRO A 102 10.80 -2.61 9.30
CA PRO A 102 9.85 -1.81 8.52
C PRO A 102 9.66 -2.38 7.12
N ALA A 103 10.69 -2.94 6.50
CA ALA A 103 10.59 -3.54 5.17
C ALA A 103 9.66 -4.75 5.15
N ILE A 104 9.67 -5.61 6.17
CA ILE A 104 8.75 -6.76 6.26
C ILE A 104 7.32 -6.30 6.53
N LEU A 105 7.14 -5.39 7.49
CA LEU A 105 5.82 -4.89 7.87
C LEU A 105 5.16 -4.09 6.73
N LEU A 106 5.91 -3.19 6.09
CA LEU A 106 5.43 -2.43 4.93
C LEU A 106 5.23 -3.33 3.70
N GLY A 107 6.05 -4.36 3.51
CA GLY A 107 5.86 -5.34 2.45
C GLY A 107 4.55 -6.12 2.63
N GLY A 108 4.26 -6.57 3.85
CA GLY A 108 2.98 -7.20 4.18
C GLY A 108 1.79 -6.26 3.96
N PHE A 109 1.93 -5.00 4.38
CA PHE A 109 0.89 -3.98 4.18
C PHE A 109 0.68 -3.66 2.69
N ALA A 110 1.74 -3.59 1.89
CA ALA A 110 1.68 -3.38 0.44
C ALA A 110 0.97 -4.55 -0.26
N LEU A 111 1.32 -5.79 0.09
CA LEU A 111 0.70 -6.99 -0.46
C LEU A 111 -0.80 -7.04 -0.15
N ILE A 112 -1.18 -6.77 1.09
CA ILE A 112 -2.60 -6.79 1.48
C ILE A 112 -3.37 -5.64 0.86
N SER A 113 -2.77 -4.45 0.72
CA SER A 113 -3.40 -3.34 0.01
C SER A 113 -3.62 -3.68 -1.46
N LEU A 114 -2.67 -4.37 -2.10
CA LEU A 114 -2.82 -4.87 -3.47
C LEU A 114 -3.98 -5.87 -3.60
N ILE A 115 -4.07 -6.84 -2.68
CA ILE A 115 -5.16 -7.83 -2.68
C ILE A 115 -6.49 -7.13 -2.41
N ARG A 116 -6.56 -6.31 -1.37
CA ARG A 116 -7.76 -5.53 -0.97
C ARG A 116 -8.30 -4.71 -2.14
N ASP A 117 -7.43 -3.95 -2.80
CA ASP A 117 -7.86 -3.06 -3.89
C ASP A 117 -8.22 -3.83 -5.16
N SER A 118 -7.60 -5.00 -5.38
CA SER A 118 -7.98 -5.90 -6.48
C SER A 118 -9.38 -6.50 -6.29
N LEU A 119 -9.80 -6.64 -5.04
CA LEU A 119 -11.13 -7.13 -4.64
C LEU A 119 -12.13 -5.98 -4.36
N SER A 120 -11.74 -4.74 -4.60
CA SER A 120 -12.63 -3.58 -4.44
C SER A 120 -13.78 -3.61 -5.46
N VAL A 121 -14.90 -3.02 -5.06
CA VAL A 121 -16.13 -3.01 -5.86
C VAL A 121 -16.39 -1.59 -6.37
N LYS A 122 -16.82 -1.45 -7.62
CA LYS A 122 -17.18 -0.15 -8.19
C LYS A 122 -18.43 0.39 -7.51
N LYS A 123 -18.41 1.65 -7.09
CA LYS A 123 -19.50 2.29 -6.32
C LYS A 123 -20.87 2.20 -7.03
N LEU A 124 -20.89 2.35 -8.35
CA LEU A 124 -22.08 2.19 -9.20
C LEU A 124 -22.72 0.79 -9.17
N SER A 125 -22.02 -0.23 -8.66
CA SER A 125 -22.56 -1.58 -8.51
C SER A 125 -23.09 -1.88 -7.10
N VAL A 126 -22.95 -0.95 -6.15
CA VAL A 126 -23.45 -1.06 -4.77
C VAL A 126 -24.79 -0.34 -4.60
N GLU A 127 -25.13 0.61 -5.48
CA GLU A 127 -26.39 1.37 -5.48
C GLU A 127 -27.53 0.70 -6.30
N LYS A 128 -27.41 -0.61 -6.60
CA LYS A 128 -28.47 -1.41 -7.24
C LYS A 128 -28.99 -2.46 -6.28
#